data_AF-A0A965CI11-F1
#
_entry.id   AF-A0A965CI11-F1
#
_cell.length_a   1.000
_cell.length_b   1.000
_cell.length_c   1.000
_cell.angle_alpha   90.00
_cell.angle_beta   90.00
_cell.angle_gamma   90.00
#
_symmetry.space_group_name_H-M   'P 1'
#
loop_
_entity.id
_entity.type
_entity.pdbx_description
1 polymer ?
#
loop_
_entity_poly.entity_id
_entity_poly.type
_entity_poly.pdbx_seq_one_letter_code
_entity_poly.pdbx_strand_id
1 'polypeptide(L)' 'HLEFDDLDADTRRIMDAISALLPPEGREFREPTEDELRRTFPSNYKGDPTAEDDRRPGFDT' A
#
# COMPACT_ATOMS: atom_id res chain seq x y z
N HIS A 1 1.93 23.11 -7.63
CA HIS A 1 0.91 23.67 -8.53
C HIS A 1 0.36 22.50 -9.35
N LEU A 2 -0.96 22.41 -9.51
CA LEU A 2 -1.62 21.37 -10.32
C LEU A 2 -2.06 22.03 -11.62
N GLU A 3 -1.90 21.34 -12.74
CA GLU A 3 -2.20 21.89 -14.07
C GLU A 3 -3.60 21.45 -14.57
N PHE A 4 -4.17 20.40 -13.97
CA PHE A 4 -5.51 19.85 -14.24
C PHE A 4 -5.78 19.44 -15.70
N ASP A 5 -4.72 19.27 -16.49
CA ASP A 5 -4.75 18.86 -17.90
C ASP A 5 -4.43 17.36 -18.09
N ASP A 6 -3.65 16.78 -17.17
CA ASP A 6 -3.27 15.37 -17.12
C ASP A 6 -3.49 14.81 -15.69
N LEU A 7 -4.45 13.90 -15.58
CA LEU A 7 -4.83 13.28 -14.31
C LEU A 7 -3.72 12.41 -13.72
N ASP A 8 -2.93 11.71 -14.54
CA ASP A 8 -1.84 10.85 -14.05
C ASP A 8 -0.69 11.70 -13.53
N ALA A 9 -0.36 12.78 -14.24
CA ALA A 9 0.66 13.73 -13.82
C ALA A 9 0.27 14.42 -12.50
N ASP A 10 -0.97 14.88 -12.38
CA ASP A 10 -1.45 15.51 -11.14
C ASP A 10 -1.55 14.53 -9.98
N THR A 11 -1.98 13.29 -10.24
CA THR A 11 -1.99 12.23 -9.22
C THR A 11 -0.58 11.99 -8.68
N ARG A 12 0.41 11.88 -9.57
CA ARG A 12 1.82 11.72 -9.15
C ARG A 12 2.29 12.90 -8.30
N ARG A 13 2.02 14.13 -8.72
CA ARG A 13 2.39 15.33 -7.95
C ARG A 13 1.77 15.35 -6.55
N ILE A 14 0.50 14.96 -6.42
CA ILE A 14 -0.19 14.88 -5.12
C ILE A 14 0.46 13.81 -4.25
N MET A 15 0.66 12.61 -4.78
CA MET A 15 1.27 11.49 -4.02
C MET A 15 2.69 11.81 -3.58
N ASP A 16 3.50 12.44 -4.44
CA ASP A 16 4.85 12.90 -4.09
C ASP A 16 4.82 13.94 -2.97
N ALA A 17 3.88 14.90 -3.03
CA ALA A 17 3.72 15.91 -2.00
C ALA A 17 3.30 15.30 -0.65
N ILE A 18 2.43 14.29 -0.65
CA ILE A 18 2.05 13.54 0.56
C ILE A 18 3.25 12.74 1.10
N SER A 19 3.96 12.01 0.24
CA SER A 19 5.14 11.22 0.62
C SER A 19 6.25 12.08 1.22
N ALA A 20 6.42 13.32 0.74
CA ALA A 20 7.37 14.28 1.30
C ALA A 20 7.08 14.69 2.75
N LEU A 21 5.85 14.48 3.25
CA LEU A 21 5.49 14.71 4.66
C LEU A 21 5.97 13.59 5.58
N LEU A 22 6.35 12.43 5.04
CA LEU A 22 6.81 11.28 5.81
C LEU A 22 8.29 11.44 6.21
N PRO A 23 8.70 10.85 7.35
CA PRO A 23 10.11 10.65 7.68
C PRO A 23 10.87 9.95 6.54
N PRO A 24 12.19 10.14 6.40
CA PRO A 24 12.98 9.50 5.35
C PRO A 24 12.77 7.98 5.27
N GLU A 25 12.69 7.30 6.41
CA GLU A 25 12.50 5.85 6.51
C GLU A 25 11.13 5.41 5.95
N GLY A 26 10.12 6.30 6.01
CA GLY A 26 8.79 6.04 5.44
C GLY A 26 8.74 6.16 3.91
N ARG A 27 9.81 6.65 3.29
CA ARG A 27 9.96 6.75 1.83
C ARG A 27 10.80 5.62 1.24
N GLU A 28 11.40 4.79 2.09
CA GLU A 28 12.21 3.66 1.67
C GLU A 28 11.31 2.45 1.39
N PHE A 29 11.51 1.82 0.22
CA PHE A 29 10.85 0.55 -0.07
C PHE A 29 11.37 -0.54 0.88
N ARG A 30 10.45 -1.27 1.49
CA ARG A 30 10.77 -2.40 2.37
C ARG A 30 9.73 -3.51 2.20
N GLU A 31 10.22 -4.73 1.99
CA GLU A 31 9.39 -5.93 2.07
C GLU A 31 9.14 -6.28 3.54
N PRO A 32 7.88 -6.35 4.02
CA PRO A 32 7.58 -6.78 5.38
C PRO A 32 8.01 -8.23 5.62
N THR A 33 8.49 -8.52 6.82
CA THR A 33 8.72 -9.90 7.24
C THR A 33 7.41 -10.60 7.62
N GLU A 34 7.38 -11.93 7.52
CA GLU A 34 6.25 -12.75 7.97
C GLU A 34 5.86 -12.47 9.44
N ASP A 35 6.85 -12.23 10.30
CA ASP A 35 6.62 -11.86 11.70
C ASP A 35 5.96 -10.49 11.87
N GLU A 36 6.32 -9.52 11.02
CA GLU A 36 5.69 -8.21 10.99
C GLU A 36 4.25 -8.29 10.49
N LEU A 37 4.02 -9.02 9.40
CA LEU A 37 2.69 -9.26 8.86
C LEU A 37 1.79 -9.90 9.91
N ARG A 38 2.28 -10.92 10.61
CA ARG A 38 1.50 -11.61 11.65
C ARG A 38 1.04 -10.70 12.78
N ARG A 39 1.85 -9.70 13.14
CA ARG A 39 1.50 -8.71 14.17
C ARG A 39 0.37 -7.77 13.75
N THR A 40 0.05 -7.69 12.46
CA THR A 40 -1.05 -6.87 11.95
C THR A 40 -2.41 -7.58 12.03
N PHE A 41 -2.43 -8.90 12.18
CA PHE A 41 -3.69 -9.64 12.29
C PHE A 41 -4.33 -9.47 13.67
N PRO A 42 -5.68 -9.42 13.74
CA PRO A 42 -6.41 -9.51 15.00
C PRO A 42 -6.01 -10.77 15.79
N SER A 43 -5.98 -10.68 17.12
CA SER A 43 -5.61 -11.80 18.00
C SER A 43 -6.52 -13.02 17.88
N ASN A 44 -7.73 -12.84 17.34
CA ASN A 44 -8.71 -13.89 17.07
C ASN A 44 -8.76 -14.34 15.61
N TYR A 45 -7.88 -13.84 14.73
CA TYR A 45 -7.80 -14.29 13.35
C TYR A 45 -7.29 -15.74 13.29
N LYS A 46 -8.02 -16.59 12.54
CA LYS A 46 -7.72 -18.03 12.39
C LYS A 46 -7.70 -18.48 10.93
N GLY A 47 -7.74 -17.54 9.98
CA GLY A 47 -7.69 -17.84 8.55
C GLY A 47 -6.26 -18.03 8.05
N ASP A 48 -6.12 -18.47 6.80
CA ASP A 48 -4.85 -18.42 6.08
C ASP A 48 -4.59 -16.97 5.61
N PRO A 49 -3.52 -16.32 6.07
CA PRO A 49 -3.12 -14.98 5.64
C PRO A 49 -2.97 -14.83 4.11
N THR A 50 -2.65 -15.93 3.43
CA THR A 50 -2.34 -15.96 2.00
C THR A 50 -3.56 -16.26 1.12
N ALA A 51 -4.71 -16.57 1.72
CA ALA A 51 -5.94 -16.90 0.98
C ALA A 51 -6.72 -15.66 0.48
N GLU A 52 -6.11 -14.47 0.41
CA GLU A 52 -6.77 -13.27 -0.13
C GLU A 52 -7.18 -13.45 -1.59
N ASP A 53 -6.36 -14.15 -2.39
CA ASP A 53 -6.61 -14.41 -3.80
C ASP A 53 -7.91 -15.21 -3.99
N ASP A 54 -8.20 -16.17 -3.11
CA ASP A 54 -9.46 -16.93 -3.13
C ASP A 54 -10.68 -16.07 -2.75
N ARG A 55 -10.47 -14.99 -1.96
CA ARG A 55 -11.54 -14.05 -1.57
C ARG A 55 -11.89 -13.04 -2.65
N ARG A 56 -10.97 -12.78 -3.59
CA ARG A 56 -11.18 -11.84 -4.70
C ARG A 56 -11.19 -12.59 -6.02
N PRO A 57 -12.32 -13.24 -6.37
CA PRO A 57 -12.48 -13.83 -7.69
C PRO A 57 -12.58 -12.72 -8.74
N GLY A 58 -11.43 -12.24 -9.20
CA GLY A 58 -11.24 -11.20 -10.20
C GLY A 58 -9.79 -11.24 -10.68
N PHE A 59 -9.56 -10.92 -11.95
CA PHE A 59 -8.20 -10.81 -12.48
C PHE A 59 -7.69 -9.39 -12.22
N ASP A 60 -6.61 -9.27 -11.44
CA ASP A 60 -5.80 -8.05 -11.37
C ASP A 60 -4.95 -7.99 -12.65
N THR A 61 -5.46 -7.30 -13.66
CA THR A 61 -4.73 -6.95 -14.90
C THR A 61 -4.71 -5.45 -15.09
#